data_AF-A0A8T3CUU0-F1
#
_entry.id   AF-A0A8T3CUU0-F1
#
_cell.length_a   1.000
_cell.length_b   1.000
_cell.length_c   1.000
_cell.angle_alpha   90.00
_cell.angle_beta   90.00
_cell.angle_gamma   90.00
#
_symmetry.space_group_name_H-M   'P 1'
#
loop_
_entity.id
_entity.type
_entity.pdbx_description
1 polymer ?
#
loop_
_entity_poly.entity_id
_entity_poly.type
_entity_poly.pdbx_seq_one_letter_code
_entity_poly.pdbx_strand_id
1 'polypeptide(L)'
;MGCCGSAERSKREWKPLEDRCCTDIPWLLIFTLFCIGMGCICGFAIATGAASRLISGYDSYGNTCGQKNAPIEGIPLSGRDQTNKRYVFFLDPCNIDIVKRKIKSMALCVTRCPEEELKTYDDVYKFAMTNSSELCSYDVPPNRYKYDPERKTKCPKLPVPPSKSLPVFHRCTPVDISCYAKFAEAVVTFVSDNSVLHRLIAGVMASKEIIMRARYVSAG
;
A
#
# COMPACT_ATOMS: atom_id res chain seq x y z
N MET A 1 43.18 13.22 0.37
CA MET A 1 43.62 13.12 -1.04
C MET A 1 43.35 14.48 -1.68
N GLY A 2 44.39 15.32 -1.76
CA GLY A 2 44.27 16.73 -2.12
C GLY A 2 44.21 16.92 -3.64
N CYS A 3 43.32 17.80 -4.09
CA CYS A 3 43.25 18.22 -5.48
C CYS A 3 44.10 19.49 -5.69
N CYS A 4 44.95 19.42 -6.72
CA CYS A 4 45.69 20.51 -7.35
C CYS A 4 46.83 21.12 -6.48
N GLY A 5 48.01 20.51 -6.57
CA GLY A 5 49.29 21.14 -6.21
C GLY A 5 49.66 22.21 -7.24
N SER A 6 50.06 23.39 -6.76
CA SER A 6 50.45 24.52 -7.59
C SER A 6 51.82 24.23 -8.24
N ALA A 7 51.85 24.03 -9.56
CA ALA A 7 53.10 23.97 -10.32
C ALA A 7 53.06 25.01 -11.45
N GLU A 8 54.18 25.72 -11.61
CA GLU A 8 54.35 26.89 -12.47
C GLU A 8 54.05 26.64 -13.95
N ARG A 9 53.46 27.66 -14.59
CA ARG A 9 52.92 27.60 -15.95
C ARG A 9 54.02 27.80 -17.00
N SER A 10 54.48 26.73 -17.64
CA SER A 10 55.29 26.81 -18.87
C SER A 10 54.47 26.41 -20.12
N LYS A 11 54.40 27.32 -21.10
CA LYS A 11 53.90 27.20 -22.50
C LYS A 11 52.57 26.46 -22.73
N ARG A 12 51.54 27.21 -23.19
CA ARG A 12 50.23 26.70 -23.63
C ARG A 12 50.35 25.80 -24.86
N GLU A 13 50.17 24.51 -24.65
CA GLU A 13 49.81 23.53 -25.68
C GLU A 13 48.32 23.22 -25.52
N TRP A 14 47.51 23.31 -26.58
CA TRP A 14 46.05 23.20 -26.48
C TRP A 14 45.64 21.72 -26.34
N LYS A 15 45.56 21.22 -25.10
CA LYS A 15 45.12 19.86 -24.76
C LYS A 15 43.80 19.89 -23.96
N PRO A 16 42.62 19.81 -24.62
CA PRO A 16 41.31 20.06 -23.99
C PRO A 16 40.84 19.00 -22.99
N LEU A 17 41.57 17.88 -22.86
CA LEU A 17 41.28 16.79 -21.92
C LEU A 17 42.19 16.79 -20.68
N GLU A 18 43.36 17.45 -20.74
CA GLU A 18 44.37 17.43 -19.67
C GLU A 18 44.06 18.42 -18.52
N ASP A 19 43.27 19.47 -18.79
CA ASP A 19 43.07 20.63 -17.91
C ASP A 19 41.76 20.61 -17.10
N ARG A 20 41.15 19.43 -16.89
CA ARG A 20 39.91 19.30 -16.10
C ARG A 20 40.22 18.96 -14.63
N CYS A 21 40.61 19.94 -13.81
CA CYS A 21 40.62 19.77 -12.33
C CYS A 21 39.15 19.76 -11.83
N CYS A 22 38.87 19.06 -10.71
CA CYS A 22 37.51 18.76 -10.25
C CYS A 22 36.65 20.02 -9.98
N THR A 23 35.85 20.44 -10.95
CA THR A 23 34.99 21.64 -10.88
C THR A 23 33.73 21.46 -10.02
N ASP A 24 33.45 20.26 -9.51
CA ASP A 24 32.14 19.96 -8.93
C ASP A 24 32.15 19.66 -7.42
N ILE A 25 33.27 19.88 -6.70
CA ILE A 25 33.33 19.60 -5.25
C ILE A 25 32.32 20.44 -4.46
N PRO A 26 32.20 21.78 -4.63
CA PRO A 26 31.22 22.57 -3.90
C PRO A 26 29.78 22.16 -4.22
N TRP A 27 29.50 21.83 -5.48
CA TRP A 27 28.18 21.38 -5.93
C TRP A 27 27.81 20.00 -5.38
N LEU A 28 28.78 19.09 -5.30
CA LEU A 28 28.60 17.76 -4.71
C LEU A 28 28.34 17.85 -3.19
N LEU A 29 28.97 18.79 -2.50
CA LEU A 29 28.71 19.05 -1.08
C LEU A 29 27.28 19.58 -0.86
N ILE A 30 26.83 20.55 -1.67
CA ILE A 30 25.45 21.07 -1.61
C ILE A 30 24.43 19.96 -1.92
N PHE A 31 24.67 19.16 -2.96
CA PHE A 31 23.79 18.03 -3.30
C PHE A 31 23.72 16.99 -2.19
N THR A 32 24.86 16.65 -1.58
CA THR A 32 24.91 15.70 -0.47
C THR A 32 24.15 16.21 0.75
N LEU A 33 24.34 17.49 1.13
CA LEU A 33 23.58 18.13 2.21
C LEU A 33 22.07 18.13 1.93
N PHE A 34 21.67 18.41 0.69
CA PHE A 34 20.27 18.33 0.28
C PHE A 34 19.71 16.90 0.42
N CYS A 35 20.44 15.88 -0.03
CA CYS A 35 20.02 14.48 0.11
C CYS A 35 19.90 14.06 1.59
N ILE A 36 20.82 14.49 2.45
CA ILE A 36 20.74 14.25 3.89
C ILE A 36 19.50 14.94 4.47
N GLY A 37 19.26 16.21 4.13
CA GLY A 37 18.08 16.96 4.57
C GLY A 37 16.77 16.27 4.15
N MET A 38 16.67 15.83 2.90
CA MET A 38 15.53 15.04 2.41
C MET A 38 15.38 13.71 3.15
N GLY A 39 16.49 13.02 3.42
CA GLY A 39 16.50 11.79 4.22
C GLY A 39 15.96 12.01 5.64
N CYS A 40 16.37 13.09 6.30
CA CYS A 40 15.86 13.47 7.62
C CYS A 40 14.35 13.78 7.59
N ILE A 41 13.88 14.54 6.60
CA ILE A 41 12.44 14.86 6.46
C ILE A 41 11.63 13.59 6.22
N CYS A 42 12.09 12.70 5.33
CA CYS A 42 11.44 11.41 5.07
C CYS A 42 11.40 10.53 6.33
N GLY A 43 12.53 10.42 7.04
CA GLY A 43 12.61 9.64 8.28
C GLY A 43 11.68 10.18 9.37
N PHE A 44 11.65 11.51 9.56
CA PHE A 44 10.72 12.16 10.48
C PHE A 44 9.27 11.88 10.10
N ALA A 45 8.90 12.07 8.83
CA ALA A 45 7.55 11.80 8.35
C ALA A 45 7.11 10.34 8.53
N ILE A 46 8.02 9.37 8.41
CA ILE A 46 7.73 7.96 8.68
C ILE A 46 7.58 7.70 10.19
N ALA A 47 8.45 8.28 11.01
CA ALA A 47 8.47 8.06 12.45
C ALA A 47 7.29 8.74 13.18
N THR A 48 6.94 9.97 12.80
CA THR A 48 5.80 10.70 13.37
C THR A 48 4.50 10.43 12.63
N GLY A 49 4.59 10.01 11.38
CA GLY A 49 3.42 9.62 10.61
C GLY A 49 2.87 8.28 11.10
N ALA A 50 1.56 8.09 10.99
CA ALA A 50 0.92 6.79 11.17
C ALA A 50 1.20 5.86 9.97
N ALA A 51 2.46 5.71 9.57
CA ALA A 51 2.90 4.94 8.41
C ALA A 51 2.49 3.45 8.52
N SER A 52 2.36 2.94 9.74
CA SER A 52 1.82 1.60 10.01
C SER A 52 0.41 1.39 9.42
N ARG A 53 -0.41 2.44 9.30
CA ARG A 53 -1.75 2.36 8.69
C ARG A 53 -1.71 2.12 7.18
N LEU A 54 -0.62 2.47 6.50
CA LEU A 54 -0.44 2.19 5.07
C LEU A 54 -0.15 0.70 4.84
N ILE A 55 0.60 0.07 5.76
CA ILE A 55 1.09 -1.30 5.62
C ILE A 55 0.12 -2.33 6.22
N SER A 56 -0.37 -2.08 7.44
CA SER A 56 -1.26 -3.00 8.16
C SER A 56 -2.74 -2.81 7.81
N GLY A 57 -3.10 -1.68 7.21
CA GLY A 57 -4.49 -1.32 6.95
C GLY A 57 -5.28 -0.99 8.23
N TYR A 58 -6.47 -0.44 8.03
CA TYR A 58 -7.37 -0.04 9.10
C TYR A 58 -8.81 -0.46 8.78
N ASP A 59 -9.62 -0.67 9.81
CA ASP A 59 -11.03 -0.97 9.70
C ASP A 59 -11.88 0.30 9.53
N SER A 60 -13.19 0.15 9.29
CA SER A 60 -14.10 1.30 9.12
C SER A 60 -14.28 2.15 10.38
N TYR A 61 -13.85 1.67 11.56
CA TYR A 61 -13.93 2.37 12.84
C TYR A 61 -12.63 3.08 13.21
N GLY A 62 -11.61 3.01 12.33
CA GLY A 62 -10.31 3.67 12.53
C GLY A 62 -9.33 2.86 13.38
N ASN A 63 -9.63 1.59 13.68
CA ASN A 63 -8.68 0.69 14.32
C ASN A 63 -7.69 0.16 13.27
N THR A 64 -6.41 0.27 13.57
CA THR A 64 -5.34 -0.30 12.76
C THR A 64 -5.20 -1.79 13.09
N CYS A 65 -5.16 -2.64 12.08
CA CYS A 65 -5.08 -4.09 12.27
C CYS A 65 -3.68 -4.51 12.77
N GLY A 66 -3.61 -5.60 13.54
CA GLY A 66 -2.36 -6.17 14.07
C GLY A 66 -1.71 -5.39 15.20
N GLN A 67 -2.39 -4.43 15.81
CA GLN A 67 -1.85 -3.59 16.89
C GLN A 67 -2.94 -3.11 17.85
N LYS A 68 -2.52 -2.58 19.00
CA LYS A 68 -3.40 -1.99 20.00
C LYS A 68 -3.76 -0.56 19.60
N ASN A 69 -5.05 -0.22 19.64
CA ASN A 69 -5.54 1.09 19.22
C ASN A 69 -5.97 1.94 20.41
N ALA A 70 -5.79 3.26 20.32
CA ALA A 70 -6.37 4.21 21.24
C ALA A 70 -7.80 4.57 20.80
N PRO A 71 -8.73 4.80 21.74
CA PRO A 71 -10.09 5.24 21.41
C PRO A 71 -10.07 6.61 20.74
N ILE A 72 -10.97 6.79 19.78
CA ILE A 72 -11.15 8.05 19.05
C ILE A 72 -12.47 8.67 19.51
N GLU A 73 -12.42 9.93 19.94
CA GLU A 73 -13.61 10.65 20.40
C GLU A 73 -14.69 10.72 19.31
N GLY A 74 -15.94 10.42 19.67
CA GLY A 74 -17.09 10.47 18.77
C GLY A 74 -17.26 9.28 17.82
N ILE A 75 -16.34 8.29 17.82
CA ILE A 75 -16.46 7.09 16.98
C ILE A 75 -16.71 5.84 17.84
N PRO A 76 -17.94 5.29 17.84
CA PRO A 76 -18.22 4.05 18.55
C PRO A 76 -17.39 2.90 17.93
N LEU A 77 -16.99 1.93 18.76
CA LEU A 77 -16.15 0.76 18.38
C LEU A 77 -14.70 1.05 17.97
N SER A 78 -14.22 2.27 18.14
CA SER A 78 -12.79 2.60 18.05
C SER A 78 -12.02 2.18 19.32
N GLY A 79 -10.70 2.17 19.27
CA GLY A 79 -9.84 1.83 20.42
C GLY A 79 -9.80 0.36 20.82
N ARG A 80 -10.20 -0.55 19.91
CA ARG A 80 -10.17 -1.98 20.18
C ARG A 80 -8.76 -2.54 20.02
N ASP A 81 -8.45 -3.54 20.85
CA ASP A 81 -7.22 -4.32 20.67
C ASP A 81 -7.37 -5.25 19.47
N GLN A 82 -6.62 -4.98 18.40
CA GLN A 82 -6.61 -5.74 17.16
C GLN A 82 -5.29 -6.50 16.97
N THR A 83 -4.50 -6.71 18.03
CA THR A 83 -3.16 -7.33 17.95
C THR A 83 -3.18 -8.70 17.26
N ASN A 84 -4.22 -9.49 17.50
CA ASN A 84 -4.37 -10.82 16.90
C ASN A 84 -5.06 -10.80 15.52
N LYS A 85 -5.64 -9.67 15.11
CA LYS A 85 -6.39 -9.53 13.86
C LYS A 85 -5.58 -8.72 12.86
N ARG A 86 -4.73 -9.39 12.08
CA ARG A 86 -3.75 -8.73 11.21
C ARG A 86 -4.28 -8.37 9.83
N TYR A 87 -5.33 -9.02 9.36
CA TYR A 87 -5.80 -8.85 7.99
C TYR A 87 -7.00 -7.92 7.91
N VAL A 88 -7.12 -7.17 6.82
CA VAL A 88 -8.31 -6.37 6.52
C VAL A 88 -9.23 -7.14 5.58
N PHE A 89 -10.48 -7.34 6.01
CA PHE A 89 -11.55 -7.94 5.21
C PHE A 89 -12.61 -6.90 4.84
N PHE A 90 -13.10 -6.95 3.61
CA PHE A 90 -14.14 -6.05 3.10
C PHE A 90 -15.45 -6.83 2.98
N LEU A 91 -16.55 -6.32 3.55
CA LEU A 91 -17.86 -6.98 3.52
C LEU A 91 -18.40 -7.19 2.09
N ASP A 92 -18.09 -6.23 1.22
CA ASP A 92 -18.39 -6.29 -0.21
C ASP A 92 -17.17 -5.76 -0.96
N PRO A 93 -16.26 -6.65 -1.42
CA PRO A 93 -15.07 -6.23 -2.15
C PRO A 93 -15.39 -5.67 -3.54
N CYS A 94 -16.59 -5.94 -4.08
CA CYS A 94 -16.98 -5.53 -5.44
C CYS A 94 -17.77 -4.23 -5.47
N ASN A 95 -18.23 -3.73 -4.31
CA ASN A 95 -18.88 -2.43 -4.21
C ASN A 95 -17.86 -1.28 -4.16
N ILE A 96 -17.40 -0.86 -5.33
CA ILE A 96 -16.36 0.15 -5.51
C ILE A 96 -17.02 1.47 -5.93
N ASP A 97 -16.78 2.54 -5.16
CA ASP A 97 -17.15 3.88 -5.56
C ASP A 97 -16.09 4.42 -6.53
N ILE A 98 -16.40 4.37 -7.83
CA ILE A 98 -15.53 4.83 -8.91
C ILE A 98 -15.27 6.34 -8.81
N VAL A 99 -16.26 7.12 -8.35
CA VAL A 99 -16.17 8.58 -8.25
C VAL A 99 -15.25 8.99 -7.10
N LYS A 100 -15.32 8.30 -5.97
CA LYS A 100 -14.47 8.58 -4.79
C LYS A 100 -13.19 7.72 -4.73
N ARG A 101 -13.01 6.79 -5.67
CA ARG A 101 -11.90 5.80 -5.71
C ARG A 101 -11.71 5.07 -4.37
N LYS A 102 -12.81 4.77 -3.69
CA LYS A 102 -12.82 4.07 -2.39
C LYS A 102 -13.80 2.92 -2.46
N ILE A 103 -13.45 1.82 -1.80
CA ILE A 103 -14.41 0.74 -1.57
C ILE A 103 -15.43 1.28 -0.56
N LYS A 104 -16.71 1.33 -0.95
CA LYS A 104 -17.81 1.84 -0.12
C LYS A 104 -18.38 0.75 0.78
N SER A 105 -17.54 -0.22 1.15
CA SER A 105 -17.93 -1.32 2.01
C SER A 105 -17.22 -1.22 3.35
N MET A 106 -17.90 -1.72 4.37
CA MET A 106 -17.33 -1.81 5.70
C MET A 106 -16.11 -2.74 5.66
N ALA A 107 -15.03 -2.29 6.26
CA ALA A 107 -13.80 -3.04 6.42
C ALA A 107 -13.64 -3.43 7.90
N LEU A 108 -13.16 -4.65 8.15
CA LEU A 108 -12.97 -5.22 9.48
C LEU A 108 -11.58 -5.83 9.61
N CYS A 109 -11.00 -5.74 10.80
CA CYS A 109 -9.80 -6.51 11.12
C CYS A 109 -10.18 -7.95 11.43
N VAL A 110 -9.53 -8.89 10.76
CA VAL A 110 -9.79 -10.33 10.87
C VAL A 110 -8.48 -11.10 11.11
N THR A 111 -8.60 -12.25 11.78
CA THR A 111 -7.46 -13.13 12.08
C THR A 111 -7.05 -13.94 10.86
N ARG A 112 -8.03 -14.37 10.06
CA ARG A 112 -7.82 -15.19 8.86
C ARG A 112 -8.81 -14.80 7.76
N CYS A 113 -8.34 -14.81 6.52
CA CYS A 113 -9.18 -14.63 5.34
C CYS A 113 -9.94 -15.92 5.01
N PRO A 114 -11.20 -15.86 4.53
CA PRO A 114 -11.92 -17.04 4.08
C PRO A 114 -11.28 -17.58 2.79
N GLU A 115 -10.64 -18.75 2.86
CA GLU A 115 -9.99 -19.41 1.71
C GLU A 115 -11.00 -20.15 0.82
N GLU A 116 -12.15 -20.50 1.38
CA GLU A 116 -13.26 -21.18 0.72
C GLU A 116 -14.48 -20.25 0.58
N GLU A 117 -15.35 -20.57 -0.37
CA GLU A 117 -16.58 -19.81 -0.58
C GLU A 117 -17.59 -20.09 0.55
N LEU A 118 -18.06 -19.03 1.21
CA LEU A 118 -19.09 -19.13 2.25
C LEU A 118 -20.45 -18.78 1.64
N LYS A 119 -21.32 -19.78 1.49
CA LYS A 119 -22.61 -19.61 0.80
C LYS A 119 -23.71 -19.11 1.71
N THR A 120 -23.67 -19.46 2.99
CA THR A 120 -24.72 -19.14 3.95
C THR A 120 -24.18 -18.42 5.19
N TYR A 121 -25.05 -17.76 5.94
CA TYR A 121 -24.68 -17.17 7.24
C TYR A 121 -24.29 -18.24 8.27
N ASP A 122 -24.76 -19.48 8.12
CA ASP A 122 -24.34 -20.60 8.96
C ASP A 122 -22.86 -20.97 8.70
N ASP A 123 -22.39 -20.85 7.45
CA ASP A 123 -20.98 -21.05 7.10
C ASP A 123 -20.11 -19.91 7.65
N VAL A 124 -20.60 -18.67 7.59
CA VAL A 124 -19.94 -17.50 8.20
C VAL A 124 -19.82 -17.65 9.72
N TYR A 125 -20.88 -18.14 10.38
CA TYR A 125 -20.85 -18.45 11.81
C TYR A 125 -19.81 -19.52 12.14
N LYS A 126 -19.80 -20.64 11.42
CA LYS A 126 -18.82 -21.72 11.61
C LYS A 126 -17.40 -21.21 11.39
N PHE A 127 -17.17 -20.41 10.36
CA PHE A 127 -15.87 -19.81 10.09
C PHE A 127 -15.39 -18.93 11.25
N ALA A 128 -16.27 -18.08 11.79
CA ALA A 128 -15.95 -17.21 12.91
C ALA A 128 -15.59 -18.01 14.18
N MET A 129 -16.32 -19.07 14.47
CA MET A 129 -16.08 -19.93 15.64
C MET A 129 -14.81 -20.77 15.51
N THR A 130 -14.58 -21.39 14.35
CA THR A 130 -13.43 -22.27 14.12
C THR A 130 -12.12 -21.49 14.03
N ASN A 131 -12.11 -20.36 13.33
CA ASN A 131 -10.89 -19.58 13.06
C ASN A 131 -10.71 -18.37 13.97
N SER A 132 -11.64 -18.13 14.90
CA SER A 132 -11.66 -16.90 15.72
C SER A 132 -11.58 -15.63 14.85
N SER A 133 -12.32 -15.63 13.74
CA SER A 133 -12.24 -14.62 12.68
C SER A 133 -13.64 -14.11 12.33
N GLU A 134 -14.07 -13.06 13.02
CA GLU A 134 -15.40 -12.47 12.89
C GLU A 134 -15.51 -11.66 11.59
N LEU A 135 -16.44 -12.04 10.72
CA LEU A 135 -16.64 -11.39 9.42
C LEU A 135 -17.77 -10.35 9.41
N CYS A 136 -18.51 -10.18 10.52
CA CYS A 136 -19.52 -9.13 10.66
C CYS A 136 -19.04 -8.01 11.59
N SER A 137 -19.75 -6.88 11.57
CA SER A 137 -19.52 -5.74 12.47
C SER A 137 -19.38 -6.19 13.92
N TYR A 138 -18.52 -5.51 14.68
CA TYR A 138 -18.24 -5.84 16.08
C TYR A 138 -19.45 -5.72 17.02
N ASP A 139 -20.54 -5.07 16.59
CA ASP A 139 -21.82 -5.00 17.31
C ASP A 139 -22.67 -6.27 17.17
N VAL A 140 -22.39 -7.10 16.17
CA VAL A 140 -23.15 -8.31 15.87
C VAL A 140 -22.34 -9.51 16.35
N PRO A 141 -22.71 -10.14 17.46
CA PRO A 141 -22.04 -11.36 17.91
C PRO A 141 -22.34 -12.55 16.97
N PRO A 142 -21.46 -13.58 16.90
CA PRO A 142 -21.61 -14.71 15.99
C PRO A 142 -22.97 -15.41 16.04
N ASN A 143 -23.53 -15.58 17.24
CA ASN A 143 -24.85 -16.20 17.45
C ASN A 143 -26.01 -15.46 16.77
N ARG A 144 -25.83 -14.17 16.43
CA ARG A 144 -26.84 -13.32 15.80
C ARG A 144 -26.70 -13.19 14.30
N TYR A 145 -25.63 -13.69 13.67
CA TYR A 145 -25.40 -13.50 12.22
C TYR A 145 -26.60 -13.86 11.34
N LYS A 146 -27.34 -14.93 11.70
CA LYS A 146 -28.50 -15.39 10.94
C LYS A 146 -29.75 -14.53 11.15
N TYR A 147 -29.97 -14.07 12.38
CA TYR A 147 -31.24 -13.47 12.83
C TYR A 147 -31.17 -11.95 12.91
N ASP A 148 -29.99 -11.36 12.79
CA ASP A 148 -29.82 -9.92 12.92
C ASP A 148 -30.59 -9.18 11.80
N PRO A 149 -31.45 -8.21 12.14
CA PRO A 149 -32.24 -7.47 11.16
C PRO A 149 -31.35 -6.64 10.22
N GLU A 150 -30.16 -6.23 10.68
CA GLU A 150 -29.20 -5.42 9.92
C GLU A 150 -28.09 -6.28 9.28
N ARG A 151 -28.26 -7.60 9.18
CA ARG A 151 -27.27 -8.51 8.56
C ARG A 151 -26.84 -8.08 7.15
N LYS A 152 -27.73 -7.46 6.36
CA LYS A 152 -27.40 -7.03 4.99
C LYS A 152 -26.38 -5.89 4.94
N THR A 153 -26.28 -5.10 6.00
CA THR A 153 -25.37 -3.94 6.08
C THR A 153 -24.18 -4.20 7.00
N LYS A 154 -24.38 -5.01 8.06
CA LYS A 154 -23.36 -5.31 9.08
C LYS A 154 -22.62 -6.63 8.84
N CYS A 155 -23.08 -7.50 7.95
CA CYS A 155 -22.42 -8.76 7.60
C CYS A 155 -22.08 -8.79 6.09
N PRO A 156 -21.20 -9.70 5.66
CA PRO A 156 -20.75 -9.73 4.27
C PRO A 156 -21.87 -10.18 3.34
N LYS A 157 -21.83 -9.70 2.10
CA LYS A 157 -22.77 -10.12 1.07
C LYS A 157 -22.48 -11.56 0.68
N LEU A 158 -23.50 -12.41 0.72
CA LEU A 158 -23.39 -13.81 0.32
C LEU A 158 -23.60 -13.97 -1.20
N PRO A 159 -22.94 -14.96 -1.85
CA PRO A 159 -21.87 -15.79 -1.30
C PRO A 159 -20.58 -14.97 -1.09
N VAL A 160 -19.85 -15.24 0.01
CA VAL A 160 -18.53 -14.62 0.24
C VAL A 160 -17.52 -15.33 -0.65
N PRO A 161 -16.85 -14.64 -1.57
CA PRO A 161 -15.88 -15.27 -2.46
C PRO A 161 -14.66 -15.75 -1.68
N PRO A 162 -13.99 -16.83 -2.15
CA PRO A 162 -12.73 -17.25 -1.59
C PRO A 162 -11.70 -16.13 -1.76
N SER A 163 -10.91 -15.90 -0.72
CA SER A 163 -9.96 -14.79 -0.62
C SER A 163 -8.64 -15.27 -0.06
N LYS A 164 -7.55 -14.66 -0.55
CA LYS A 164 -6.20 -14.92 -0.07
C LYS A 164 -5.58 -13.64 0.46
N SER A 165 -4.69 -13.76 1.44
CA SER A 165 -3.92 -12.62 1.92
C SER A 165 -2.83 -12.26 0.92
N LEU A 166 -2.79 -11.01 0.46
CA LEU A 166 -1.64 -10.52 -0.30
C LEU A 166 -0.42 -10.34 0.62
N PRO A 167 0.78 -10.79 0.21
CA PRO A 167 1.97 -10.77 1.07
C PRO A 167 2.44 -9.38 1.49
N VAL A 168 2.01 -8.30 0.83
CA VAL A 168 2.54 -6.94 1.06
C VAL A 168 1.59 -6.04 1.86
N PHE A 169 0.27 -6.30 1.86
CA PHE A 169 -0.71 -5.33 2.37
C PHE A 169 -1.66 -5.87 3.44
N HIS A 170 -1.47 -7.11 3.92
CA HIS A 170 -2.34 -7.75 4.92
C HIS A 170 -3.84 -7.57 4.60
N ARG A 171 -4.23 -7.69 3.33
CA ARG A 171 -5.62 -7.55 2.88
C ARG A 171 -6.12 -8.87 2.34
N CYS A 172 -7.36 -9.22 2.67
CA CYS A 172 -8.07 -10.32 2.05
C CYS A 172 -8.58 -9.86 0.69
N THR A 173 -8.01 -10.41 -0.39
CA THR A 173 -8.47 -10.13 -1.76
C THR A 173 -9.14 -11.36 -2.34
N PRO A 174 -10.36 -11.24 -2.90
CA PRO A 174 -10.98 -12.27 -3.72
C PRO A 174 -10.01 -12.87 -4.73
N VAL A 175 -10.08 -14.19 -4.91
CA VAL A 175 -9.30 -14.90 -5.93
C VAL A 175 -9.75 -14.53 -7.33
N ASP A 176 -11.06 -14.27 -7.51
CA ASP A 176 -11.62 -13.88 -8.79
C ASP A 176 -11.45 -12.37 -9.05
N ILE A 177 -10.73 -12.04 -10.12
CA ILE A 177 -10.33 -10.66 -10.47
C ILE A 177 -11.49 -9.89 -11.14
N SER A 178 -12.55 -10.57 -11.59
CA SER A 178 -13.70 -9.93 -12.27
C SER A 178 -14.32 -8.81 -11.41
N CYS A 179 -14.29 -8.99 -10.09
CA CYS A 179 -14.74 -8.04 -9.08
C CYS A 179 -13.99 -6.69 -9.11
N TYR A 180 -12.67 -6.70 -9.37
CA TYR A 180 -11.84 -5.49 -9.47
C TYR A 180 -11.61 -5.02 -10.89
N ALA A 181 -12.05 -5.78 -11.91
CA ALA A 181 -11.87 -5.40 -13.30
C ALA A 181 -12.41 -4.00 -13.60
N LYS A 182 -13.55 -3.62 -12.99
CA LYS A 182 -14.14 -2.28 -13.12
C LYS A 182 -13.30 -1.17 -12.48
N PHE A 183 -12.62 -1.46 -11.38
CA PHE A 183 -11.71 -0.52 -10.76
C PHE A 183 -10.40 -0.42 -11.54
N ALA A 184 -9.85 -1.54 -11.99
CA ALA A 184 -8.67 -1.57 -12.85
C ALA A 184 -8.92 -0.80 -14.14
N GLU A 185 -10.09 -1.00 -14.77
CA GLU A 185 -10.57 -0.24 -15.91
C GLU A 185 -10.59 1.27 -15.59
N ALA A 186 -11.23 1.68 -14.49
CA ALA A 186 -11.27 3.09 -14.08
C ALA A 186 -9.89 3.71 -13.81
N VAL A 187 -8.96 2.95 -13.21
CA VAL A 187 -7.58 3.40 -12.98
C VAL A 187 -6.82 3.52 -14.30
N VAL A 188 -6.97 2.54 -15.20
CA VAL A 188 -6.35 2.57 -16.54
C VAL A 188 -6.87 3.76 -17.34
N THR A 189 -8.19 3.98 -17.35
CA THR A 189 -8.79 5.15 -18.01
C THR A 189 -8.26 6.45 -17.42
N PHE A 190 -8.22 6.58 -16.08
CA PHE A 190 -7.67 7.78 -15.43
C PHE A 190 -6.20 8.05 -15.77
N VAL A 191 -5.38 7.00 -15.77
CA VAL A 191 -3.97 7.09 -16.16
C VAL A 191 -3.83 7.49 -17.62
N SER A 192 -4.67 6.94 -18.50
CA SER A 192 -4.65 7.24 -19.92
C SER A 192 -5.13 8.66 -20.24
N ASP A 193 -6.15 9.15 -19.53
CA ASP A 193 -6.70 10.50 -19.69
C ASP A 193 -5.73 11.58 -19.17
N ASN A 194 -4.89 11.25 -18.18
CA ASN A 194 -3.88 12.16 -17.66
C ASN A 194 -2.56 12.00 -18.42
N SER A 195 -2.36 12.84 -19.44
CA SER A 195 -1.17 12.82 -20.30
C SER A 195 0.17 12.94 -19.55
N VAL A 196 0.21 13.65 -18.42
CA VAL A 196 1.40 13.76 -17.57
C VAL A 196 1.68 12.42 -16.87
N LEU A 197 0.66 11.83 -16.25
CA LEU A 197 0.78 10.57 -15.53
C LEU A 197 1.13 9.41 -16.47
N HIS A 198 0.48 9.35 -17.63
CA HIS A 198 0.78 8.38 -18.69
C HIS A 198 2.25 8.48 -19.13
N ARG A 199 2.76 9.71 -19.37
CA ARG A 199 4.16 9.95 -19.75
C ARG A 199 5.16 9.55 -18.66
N LEU A 200 4.87 9.84 -17.39
CA LEU A 200 5.72 9.45 -16.28
C LEU A 200 5.81 7.93 -16.14
N ILE A 201 4.68 7.24 -16.18
CA ILE A 201 4.63 5.78 -16.06
C ILE A 201 5.33 5.13 -17.27
N ALA A 202 5.07 5.61 -18.48
CA ALA A 202 5.74 5.12 -19.69
C ALA A 202 7.26 5.31 -19.63
N GLY A 203 7.74 6.46 -19.12
CA GLY A 203 9.18 6.72 -18.92
C GLY A 203 9.82 5.80 -17.88
N VAL A 204 9.14 5.53 -16.76
CA VAL A 204 9.61 4.58 -15.73
C VAL A 204 9.65 3.15 -16.29
N MET A 205 8.64 2.73 -17.06
CA MET A 205 8.62 1.41 -17.68
C MET A 205 9.72 1.25 -18.74
N ALA A 206 9.93 2.26 -19.59
CA ALA A 206 11.02 2.26 -20.57
C ALA A 206 12.40 2.17 -19.90
N SER A 207 12.62 2.93 -18.82
CA SER A 207 13.89 2.87 -18.07
C SER A 207 14.11 1.54 -17.35
N LYS A 208 13.07 0.93 -16.76
CA LYS A 208 13.14 -0.43 -16.20
C LYS A 208 13.62 -1.45 -17.23
N GLU A 209 13.03 -1.45 -18.43
CA GLU A 209 13.40 -2.39 -19.50
C GLU A 209 14.84 -2.17 -19.97
N ILE A 210 15.30 -0.92 -20.07
CA ILE A 210 16.68 -0.60 -20.41
C ILE A 210 17.65 -1.13 -19.32
N ILE A 211 17.33 -0.94 -18.05
CA ILE A 211 18.15 -1.42 -16.92
C ILE A 211 18.20 -2.96 -16.89
N MET A 212 17.06 -3.62 -17.06
CA MET A 212 17.00 -5.08 -17.12
C MET A 212 17.82 -5.61 -18.30
N ARG A 213 17.65 -5.03 -19.49
CA ARG A 213 18.39 -5.42 -20.69
C ARG A 213 19.90 -5.17 -20.55
N ALA A 214 20.30 -4.05 -19.94
CA ALA A 214 21.71 -3.78 -19.65
C ALA A 214 22.32 -4.79 -18.66
N ARG A 215 21.54 -5.27 -17.67
CA ARG A 215 21.98 -6.33 -16.74
C ARG A 215 22.11 -7.70 -17.40
N TYR A 216 21.27 -8.04 -18.38
CA TYR A 216 21.42 -9.28 -19.14
C TYR A 216 22.60 -9.24 -20.12
N VAL A 217 22.94 -8.07 -20.66
CA VAL A 217 24.09 -7.90 -21.57
C VAL A 217 25.42 -7.90 -20.81
N SER A 218 25.47 -7.53 -19.52
CA SER A 218 26.71 -7.58 -18.72
C SER A 218 26.96 -8.94 -18.05
N ALA A 219 26.07 -9.93 -18.22
CA ALA A 219 26.15 -11.26 -17.60
C ALA A 219 26.43 -12.38 -18.62
N GLY A 220 26.72 -12.03 -19.88
CA GLY A 220 27.11 -12.93 -20.95
C GLY A 220 28.55 -12.71 -21.41
#